data_AF-A0A1Y4EUD9-F1
#
_entry.id   AF-A0A1Y4EUD9-F1
#
_cell.length_a   1.000
_cell.length_b   1.000
_cell.length_c   1.000
_cell.angle_alpha   90.00
_cell.angle_beta   90.00
_cell.angle_gamma   90.00
#
_symmetry.space_group_name_H-M   'P 1'
#
loop_
_entity.id
_entity.type
_entity.pdbx_description
1 polymer ?
#
loop_
_entity_poly.entity_id
_entity_poly.type
_entity_poly.pdbx_seq_one_letter_code
_entity_poly.pdbx_strand_id
1 'polypeptide(L)'
;MKHIGIVCEGPTDYIILKGVIDQITGAKNTYVMLQPENDLTGKYGNGWKGVWKWCYDNASIRKELMKGIQPALDFLVIQMDGDVSRKEKSSHCWCETTQCVHKGEWNPLECDITPEGRAVCPIVLPCPGHTASVAGYVSHLKGLLTTWLKETDDTCIVIPCDSTEAWIVAAYDQTDGIETIEEPWEHIIAHGKYYHNIRIPGQKKRTRIFEQFVPTVCENWSKVTELCQSAHDFEESLLALV
;
A
#
# COMPACT_ATOMS: atom_id res chain seq x y z
N MET A 1 9.84 -5.03 21.01
CA MET A 1 9.70 -3.61 20.61
C MET A 1 10.69 -3.37 19.50
N LYS A 2 10.19 -2.92 18.34
CA LYS A 2 10.98 -2.62 17.15
C LYS A 2 10.90 -1.12 16.83
N HIS A 3 11.84 -0.63 16.04
CA HIS A 3 11.86 0.71 15.47
C HIS A 3 11.68 0.60 13.95
N ILE A 4 10.52 0.99 13.45
CA ILE A 4 10.04 0.61 12.11
C ILE A 4 9.84 1.87 11.27
N GLY A 5 10.40 1.87 10.06
CA GLY A 5 10.12 2.91 9.07
C GLY A 5 8.91 2.53 8.21
N ILE A 6 7.98 3.47 8.00
CA ILE A 6 6.80 3.26 7.15
C ILE A 6 6.83 4.22 5.96
N VAL A 7 6.70 3.65 4.77
CA VAL A 7 6.47 4.34 3.50
C VAL A 7 5.09 3.90 3.03
N CYS A 8 4.13 4.82 2.92
CA CYS A 8 2.75 4.52 2.56
C CYS A 8 2.15 5.62 1.70
N GLU A 9 1.01 5.35 1.06
CA GLU A 9 0.38 6.30 0.15
C GLU A 9 -0.14 7.55 0.85
N GLY A 10 -0.74 7.34 2.02
CA GLY A 10 -1.44 8.39 2.73
C GLY A 10 -1.31 8.31 4.24
N PRO A 11 -1.59 9.43 4.93
CA PRO A 11 -1.59 9.45 6.40
C PRO A 11 -2.62 8.52 7.04
N THR A 12 -3.68 8.14 6.31
CA THR A 12 -4.71 7.21 6.80
C THR A 12 -4.19 5.78 6.85
N ASP A 13 -3.43 5.34 5.85
CA ASP A 13 -2.80 4.03 5.78
C ASP A 13 -1.78 3.87 6.91
N TYR A 14 -0.98 4.90 7.16
CA TYR A 14 -0.05 4.95 8.28
C TYR A 14 -0.71 4.64 9.64
N ILE A 15 -1.92 5.16 9.88
CA ILE A 15 -2.65 4.93 11.13
C ILE A 15 -3.08 3.47 11.27
N ILE A 16 -3.60 2.86 10.20
CA ILE A 16 -4.01 1.46 10.20
C ILE A 16 -2.81 0.53 10.33
N LEU A 17 -1.78 0.74 9.52
CA LEU A 17 -0.56 -0.08 9.53
C LEU A 17 0.08 -0.12 10.91
N LYS A 18 0.21 1.02 11.60
CA LYS A 18 0.76 1.04 12.98
C LYS A 18 -0.03 0.18 13.95
N GLY A 19 -1.36 0.30 13.94
CA GLY A 19 -2.23 -0.47 14.82
C GLY A 19 -2.09 -1.97 14.55
N VAL A 20 -2.12 -2.34 13.27
CA VAL A 20 -2.02 -3.74 12.85
C VAL A 20 -0.63 -4.32 13.11
N ILE A 21 0.46 -3.58 12.88
CA ILE A 21 1.82 -4.03 13.21
C ILE A 21 1.97 -4.26 14.72
N ASP A 22 1.48 -3.35 15.56
CA ASP A 22 1.50 -3.56 17.01
C ASP A 22 0.68 -4.81 17.42
N GLN A 23 -0.44 -5.06 16.74
CA GLN A 23 -1.26 -6.25 16.94
C GLN A 23 -0.53 -7.54 16.53
N ILE A 24 0.05 -7.60 15.33
CA ILE A 24 0.75 -8.78 14.81
C ILE A 24 1.99 -9.10 15.66
N THR A 25 2.76 -8.07 16.03
CA THR A 25 4.00 -8.25 16.80
C THR A 25 3.77 -8.46 18.29
N GLY A 26 2.53 -8.29 18.78
CA GLY A 26 2.17 -8.41 20.18
C GLY A 26 2.82 -7.37 21.11
N ALA A 27 3.35 -6.28 20.56
CA ALA A 27 4.07 -5.25 21.30
C ALA A 27 3.85 -3.86 20.69
N LYS A 28 3.90 -2.83 21.54
CA LYS A 28 3.96 -1.44 21.05
C LYS A 28 5.33 -1.16 20.46
N ASN A 29 5.38 -0.84 19.18
CA ASN A 29 6.59 -0.47 18.46
C ASN A 29 6.75 1.04 18.36
N THR A 30 7.89 1.47 17.84
CA THR A 30 8.17 2.87 17.55
C THR A 30 8.27 3.04 16.05
N TYR A 31 7.81 4.18 15.54
CA TYR A 31 7.55 4.35 14.11
C TYR A 31 8.12 5.66 13.58
N VAL A 32 8.68 5.60 12.38
CA VAL A 32 9.09 6.76 11.60
C VAL A 32 8.29 6.78 10.30
N MET A 33 7.49 7.82 10.08
CA MET A 33 6.82 8.04 8.80
C MET A 33 7.85 8.62 7.83
N LEU A 34 8.30 7.80 6.88
CA LEU A 34 9.27 8.18 5.86
C LEU A 34 8.57 8.76 4.63
N GLN A 35 7.35 8.30 4.34
CA GLN A 35 6.48 8.80 3.29
C GLN A 35 5.02 8.47 3.67
N PRO A 36 4.06 9.42 3.55
CA PRO A 36 4.24 10.81 3.11
C PRO A 36 5.10 11.64 4.07
N GLU A 37 5.81 12.63 3.53
CA GLU A 37 6.58 13.59 4.33
C GLU A 37 5.62 14.48 5.14
N ASN A 38 5.95 14.72 6.42
CA ASN A 38 5.16 15.60 7.29
C ASN A 38 5.42 17.09 7.05
N ASP A 39 6.34 17.44 6.16
CA ASP A 39 6.72 18.82 5.90
C ASP A 39 6.02 19.40 4.66
N LEU A 40 6.07 20.72 4.54
CA LEU A 40 5.47 21.45 3.42
C LEU A 40 6.23 21.27 2.11
N THR A 41 7.36 20.56 2.10
CA THR A 41 8.19 20.40 0.91
C THR A 41 7.61 19.37 -0.04
N GLY A 42 6.96 18.32 0.50
CA GLY A 42 6.20 17.34 -0.26
C GLY A 42 7.01 16.77 -1.43
N LYS A 43 8.30 16.48 -1.22
CA LYS A 43 9.29 16.15 -2.26
C LYS A 43 8.80 15.05 -3.21
N TYR A 44 8.03 14.11 -2.67
CA TYR A 44 7.45 12.98 -3.39
C TYR A 44 5.96 13.14 -3.70
N GLY A 45 5.26 14.08 -3.06
CA GLY A 45 3.81 14.21 -3.11
C GLY A 45 3.09 13.14 -2.28
N ASN A 46 1.76 13.05 -2.39
CA ASN A 46 0.93 12.00 -1.78
C ASN A 46 0.50 10.97 -2.82
N GLY A 47 0.07 9.78 -2.35
CA GLY A 47 -0.41 8.68 -3.18
C GLY A 47 0.71 7.77 -3.71
N TRP A 48 0.33 6.77 -4.50
CA TRP A 48 1.21 5.73 -5.04
C TRP A 48 2.47 6.25 -5.73
N LYS A 49 2.40 7.37 -6.47
CA LYS A 49 3.57 7.99 -7.13
C LYS A 49 4.63 8.41 -6.11
N GLY A 50 4.20 8.87 -4.92
CA GLY A 50 5.10 9.25 -3.85
C GLY A 50 5.82 8.06 -3.23
N VAL A 51 5.09 6.97 -2.97
CA VAL A 51 5.67 5.69 -2.51
C VAL A 51 6.71 5.17 -3.50
N TRP A 52 6.35 5.15 -4.79
CA TRP A 52 7.23 4.66 -5.83
C TRP A 52 8.47 5.53 -5.98
N LYS A 53 8.32 6.86 -6.05
CA LYS A 53 9.47 7.78 -6.14
C LYS A 53 10.38 7.66 -4.93
N TRP A 54 9.83 7.49 -3.73
CA TRP A 54 10.61 7.19 -2.53
C TRP A 54 11.42 5.90 -2.70
N CYS A 55 10.79 4.81 -3.16
CA CYS A 55 11.48 3.54 -3.39
C CYS A 55 12.61 3.70 -4.41
N TYR A 56 12.37 4.41 -5.51
CA TYR A 56 13.37 4.65 -6.55
C TYR A 56 14.56 5.47 -6.04
N ASP A 57 14.30 6.62 -5.40
CA ASP A 57 15.35 7.53 -4.94
C ASP A 57 16.19 6.94 -3.79
N ASN A 58 15.61 6.06 -2.97
CA ASN A 58 16.26 5.53 -1.78
C ASN A 58 16.74 4.08 -1.93
N ALA A 59 16.40 3.37 -3.01
CA ALA A 59 16.74 1.95 -3.18
C ALA A 59 18.23 1.65 -2.95
N SER A 60 19.13 2.43 -3.56
CA SER A 60 20.58 2.20 -3.48
C SER A 60 21.18 2.53 -2.11
N ILE A 61 20.55 3.42 -1.34
CA ILE A 61 21.03 3.92 -0.04
C ILE A 61 20.18 3.43 1.13
N ARG A 62 19.21 2.53 0.90
CA ARG A 62 18.19 2.15 1.88
C ARG A 62 18.78 1.66 3.20
N LYS A 63 19.78 0.78 3.14
CA LYS A 63 20.49 0.25 4.31
C LYS A 63 21.25 1.33 5.08
N GLU A 64 21.79 2.34 4.38
CA GLU A 64 22.45 3.49 5.00
C GLU A 64 21.43 4.42 5.66
N LEU A 65 20.31 4.68 4.98
CA LEU A 65 19.19 5.47 5.49
C LEU A 65 18.64 4.87 6.79
N MET A 66 18.39 3.56 6.79
CA MET A 66 17.90 2.84 7.98
C MET A 66 18.86 2.94 9.17
N LYS A 67 20.18 2.84 8.93
CA LYS A 67 21.21 2.99 9.96
C LYS A 67 21.41 4.43 10.42
N GLY A 68 21.12 5.40 9.55
CA GLY A 68 21.28 6.83 9.80
C GLY A 68 20.23 7.41 10.75
N ILE A 69 19.05 6.81 10.81
CA ILE A 69 17.98 7.17 11.75
C ILE A 69 18.39 6.71 13.17
N GLN A 70 18.02 7.48 14.20
CA GLN A 70 18.37 7.17 15.59
C GLN A 70 17.12 7.06 16.47
N PRO A 71 16.86 5.91 17.11
CA PRO A 71 17.56 4.61 16.96
C PRO A 71 17.57 4.11 15.51
N ALA A 72 18.47 3.19 15.16
CA ALA A 72 18.47 2.58 13.83
C ALA A 72 17.15 1.83 13.57
N LEU A 73 16.65 1.87 12.34
CA LEU A 73 15.46 1.11 11.96
C LEU A 73 15.79 -0.39 11.92
N ASP A 74 14.91 -1.21 12.50
CA ASP A 74 15.00 -2.67 12.44
C ASP A 74 14.59 -3.19 11.06
N PHE A 75 13.51 -2.65 10.48
CA PHE A 75 13.02 -2.97 9.13
C PHE A 75 12.12 -1.87 8.59
N LEU A 76 11.78 -1.97 7.31
CA LEU A 76 10.85 -1.10 6.62
C LEU A 76 9.53 -1.79 6.32
N VAL A 77 8.45 -1.02 6.35
CA VAL A 77 7.14 -1.39 5.83
C VAL A 77 6.81 -0.45 4.69
N ILE A 78 6.57 -1.01 3.49
CA ILE A 78 6.26 -0.24 2.28
C ILE A 78 4.87 -0.64 1.81
N GLN A 79 3.94 0.30 1.84
CA GLN A 79 2.55 0.10 1.48
C GLN A 79 2.20 0.85 0.19
N MET A 80 1.50 0.18 -0.70
CA MET A 80 0.89 0.75 -1.90
C MET A 80 -0.47 0.10 -2.14
N ASP A 81 -1.47 0.87 -2.51
CA ASP A 81 -2.83 0.41 -2.79
C ASP A 81 -2.85 -0.46 -4.05
N GLY A 82 -3.68 -1.50 -4.02
CA GLY A 82 -3.77 -2.48 -5.09
C GLY A 82 -4.50 -1.96 -6.32
N ASP A 83 -5.34 -0.94 -6.17
CA ASP A 83 -6.11 -0.33 -7.26
C ASP A 83 -5.22 0.29 -8.35
N VAL A 84 -4.01 0.71 -7.99
CA VAL A 84 -2.95 1.18 -8.89
C VAL A 84 -2.74 0.22 -10.06
N SER A 85 -2.70 -1.09 -9.79
CA SER A 85 -2.49 -2.13 -10.81
C SER A 85 -3.61 -2.23 -11.86
N ARG A 86 -4.79 -1.70 -11.56
CA ARG A 86 -5.98 -1.70 -12.43
C ARG A 86 -6.17 -0.36 -13.14
N LYS A 87 -5.84 0.75 -12.46
CA LYS A 87 -6.16 2.11 -12.91
C LYS A 87 -4.99 2.82 -13.60
N GLU A 88 -3.75 2.49 -13.23
CA GLU A 88 -2.60 3.33 -13.54
C GLU A 88 -1.68 2.67 -14.57
N LYS A 89 -1.81 3.06 -15.85
CA LYS A 89 -0.98 2.51 -16.95
C LYS A 89 0.53 2.65 -16.70
N SER A 90 0.94 3.66 -15.94
CA SER A 90 2.33 3.85 -15.52
C SER A 90 2.83 2.75 -14.58
N SER A 91 1.94 2.01 -13.93
CA SER A 91 2.31 0.86 -13.11
C SER A 91 2.37 -0.45 -13.91
N HIS A 92 2.64 -0.40 -15.21
CA HIS A 92 2.58 -1.59 -16.06
C HIS A 92 3.68 -2.61 -15.75
N CYS A 93 3.37 -3.89 -16.00
CA CYS A 93 4.31 -4.99 -15.86
C CYS A 93 5.42 -4.92 -16.95
N TRP A 94 6.60 -5.48 -16.67
CA TRP A 94 7.69 -5.61 -17.64
C TRP A 94 7.80 -7.04 -18.21
N CYS A 95 6.71 -7.83 -18.18
CA CYS A 95 6.74 -9.18 -18.77
C CYS A 95 6.74 -9.13 -20.30
N GLU A 96 7.05 -10.26 -20.94
CA GLU A 96 7.19 -10.39 -22.40
C GLU A 96 5.95 -9.92 -23.17
N THR A 97 4.75 -10.14 -22.63
CA THR A 97 3.49 -9.76 -23.29
C THR A 97 3.20 -8.25 -23.29
N THR A 98 3.94 -7.46 -22.51
CA THR A 98 3.76 -6.01 -22.46
C THR A 98 4.24 -5.34 -23.73
N GLN A 99 3.32 -4.68 -24.43
CA GLN A 99 3.65 -3.84 -25.58
C GLN A 99 3.99 -2.42 -25.11
N CYS A 100 5.27 -2.16 -24.86
CA CYS A 100 5.77 -0.82 -24.52
C CYS A 100 7.12 -0.59 -25.19
N VAL A 101 7.22 0.48 -25.98
CA VAL A 101 8.45 0.85 -26.70
C VAL A 101 9.56 1.33 -25.76
N HIS A 102 9.21 1.74 -24.54
CA HIS A 102 10.15 2.23 -23.51
C HIS A 102 10.49 1.15 -22.45
N LYS A 103 10.05 -0.10 -22.68
CA LYS A 103 10.21 -1.19 -21.72
C LYS A 103 11.69 -1.44 -21.41
N GLY A 104 12.06 -1.35 -20.13
CA GLY A 104 13.43 -1.57 -19.65
C GLY A 104 14.39 -0.41 -19.93
N GLU A 105 13.94 0.64 -20.62
CA GLU A 105 14.71 1.84 -20.89
C GLU A 105 14.30 2.98 -19.94
N TRP A 106 13.00 3.14 -19.69
CA TRP A 106 12.47 4.29 -18.94
C TRP A 106 11.82 3.86 -17.62
N ASN A 107 11.86 4.76 -16.64
CA ASN A 107 11.08 4.58 -15.43
C ASN A 107 9.59 4.77 -15.77
N PRO A 108 8.71 3.80 -15.50
CA PRO A 108 7.29 3.90 -15.85
C PRO A 108 6.57 5.08 -15.19
N LEU A 109 7.10 5.65 -14.11
CA LEU A 109 6.62 6.91 -13.52
C LEU A 109 6.70 8.10 -14.48
N GLU A 110 7.60 8.04 -15.48
CA GLU A 110 7.79 9.07 -16.50
C GLU A 110 6.79 8.91 -17.66
N CYS A 111 6.00 7.83 -17.71
CA CYS A 111 5.06 7.56 -18.80
C CYS A 111 3.80 8.46 -18.78
N ASP A 112 3.60 9.25 -17.73
CA ASP A 112 2.38 10.03 -17.49
C ASP A 112 2.62 11.53 -17.34
N ILE A 113 3.53 12.06 -18.18
CA ILE A 113 3.92 13.48 -18.14
C ILE A 113 2.89 14.37 -18.86
N THR A 114 2.23 13.87 -19.91
CA THR A 114 1.24 14.64 -20.70
C THR A 114 -0.08 13.88 -20.88
N PRO A 115 -1.24 14.57 -20.88
CA PRO A 115 -2.53 13.95 -21.17
C PRO A 115 -2.57 13.24 -22.52
N GLU A 116 -1.93 13.81 -23.54
CA GLU A 116 -1.86 13.25 -24.88
C GLU A 116 -1.05 11.94 -24.88
N GLY A 117 0.11 11.92 -24.19
CA GLY A 117 0.92 10.72 -24.00
C GLY A 117 0.17 9.61 -23.28
N ARG A 118 -0.60 9.96 -22.23
CA ARG A 118 -1.46 9.00 -21.50
C ARG A 118 -2.53 8.40 -22.40
N ALA A 119 -3.17 9.23 -23.22
CA ALA A 119 -4.25 8.81 -24.12
C ALA A 119 -3.76 7.83 -25.19
N VAL A 120 -2.57 8.03 -25.73
CA VAL A 120 -2.00 7.16 -26.79
C VAL A 120 -1.22 5.96 -26.24
N CYS A 121 -1.04 5.85 -24.92
CA CYS A 121 -0.29 4.76 -24.30
C CYS A 121 -0.96 3.39 -24.59
N PRO A 122 -0.26 2.45 -25.27
CA PRO A 122 -0.83 1.18 -25.73
C PRO A 122 -0.99 0.14 -24.61
N ILE A 123 -0.51 0.45 -23.40
CA ILE A 123 -0.64 -0.43 -22.24
C ILE A 123 -2.11 -0.75 -21.95
N VAL A 124 -2.36 -2.04 -21.75
CA VAL A 124 -3.61 -2.61 -21.23
C VAL A 124 -3.31 -3.24 -19.88
N LEU A 125 -4.21 -3.03 -18.91
CA LEU A 125 -4.12 -3.56 -17.55
C LEU A 125 -5.26 -4.54 -17.25
N PRO A 126 -4.98 -5.68 -16.58
CA PRO A 126 -3.64 -6.27 -16.48
C PRO A 126 -3.11 -6.64 -17.88
N CYS A 127 -1.79 -6.75 -18.00
CA CYS A 127 -1.17 -7.21 -19.24
C CYS A 127 -1.58 -8.67 -19.52
N PRO A 128 -1.67 -9.12 -20.80
CA PRO A 128 -2.22 -10.44 -21.15
C PRO A 128 -1.55 -11.64 -20.48
N GLY A 129 -0.29 -11.50 -20.05
CA GLY A 129 0.46 -12.53 -19.32
C GLY A 129 0.15 -12.62 -17.82
N HIS A 130 -0.75 -11.79 -17.26
CA HIS A 130 -1.13 -11.83 -15.84
C HIS A 130 -2.64 -11.98 -15.65
N THR A 131 -3.01 -12.70 -14.59
CA THR A 131 -4.40 -12.95 -14.23
C THR A 131 -5.05 -11.68 -13.67
N ALA A 132 -6.26 -11.36 -14.15
CA ALA A 132 -7.14 -10.34 -13.59
C ALA A 132 -7.81 -10.83 -12.29
N SER A 133 -7.02 -11.08 -11.26
CA SER A 133 -7.48 -11.50 -9.94
C SER A 133 -6.79 -10.70 -8.84
N VAL A 134 -7.39 -10.68 -7.65
CA VAL A 134 -6.82 -10.09 -6.43
C VAL A 134 -5.35 -10.46 -6.24
N ALA A 135 -5.06 -11.77 -6.23
CA ALA A 135 -3.70 -12.27 -6.08
C ALA A 135 -2.77 -11.85 -7.23
N GLY A 136 -3.28 -11.79 -8.47
CA GLY A 136 -2.53 -11.34 -9.63
C GLY A 136 -2.11 -9.87 -9.51
N TYR A 137 -3.03 -9.01 -9.10
CA TYR A 137 -2.78 -7.58 -8.87
C TYR A 137 -1.77 -7.34 -7.74
N VAL A 138 -1.96 -8.01 -6.60
CA VAL A 138 -1.05 -7.96 -5.45
C VAL A 138 0.35 -8.42 -5.83
N SER A 139 0.45 -9.58 -6.51
CA SER A 139 1.74 -10.15 -6.94
C SER A 139 2.47 -9.22 -7.91
N HIS A 140 1.75 -8.62 -8.86
CA HIS A 140 2.31 -7.68 -9.83
C HIS A 140 2.93 -6.46 -9.14
N LEU A 141 2.22 -5.80 -8.23
CA LEU A 141 2.74 -4.62 -7.53
C LEU A 141 3.89 -4.96 -6.58
N LYS A 142 3.80 -6.10 -5.87
CA LYS A 142 4.93 -6.62 -5.06
C LYS A 142 6.18 -6.83 -5.93
N GLY A 143 6.01 -7.44 -7.10
CA GLY A 143 7.12 -7.68 -8.04
C GLY A 143 7.74 -6.39 -8.58
N LEU A 144 6.91 -5.39 -8.89
CA LEU A 144 7.38 -4.07 -9.30
C LEU A 144 8.20 -3.41 -8.19
N LEU A 145 7.67 -3.28 -6.98
CA LEU A 145 8.39 -2.66 -5.86
C LEU A 145 9.70 -3.39 -5.55
N THR A 146 9.69 -4.73 -5.57
CA THR A 146 10.88 -5.55 -5.34
C THR A 146 11.98 -5.29 -6.38
N THR A 147 11.59 -5.12 -7.66
CA THR A 147 12.53 -4.80 -8.76
C THR A 147 13.28 -3.51 -8.50
N TRP A 148 12.59 -2.50 -7.95
CA TRP A 148 13.19 -1.20 -7.65
C TRP A 148 14.04 -1.23 -6.39
N LEU A 149 13.51 -1.81 -5.31
CA LEU A 149 14.14 -1.75 -3.99
C LEU A 149 15.45 -2.51 -3.92
N LYS A 150 15.56 -3.66 -4.61
CA LYS A 150 16.70 -4.60 -4.55
C LYS A 150 16.96 -5.12 -3.11
N GLU A 151 17.34 -6.38 -2.96
CA GLU A 151 17.65 -6.99 -1.64
C GLU A 151 16.59 -6.68 -0.55
N THR A 152 15.38 -7.21 -0.62
CA THR A 152 14.28 -6.84 0.30
C THR A 152 14.26 -7.64 1.61
N ASP A 153 15.42 -8.06 2.12
CA ASP A 153 15.54 -8.92 3.32
C ASP A 153 15.11 -8.21 4.62
N ASP A 154 15.14 -6.88 4.63
CA ASP A 154 14.79 -6.00 5.74
C ASP A 154 13.51 -5.18 5.47
N THR A 155 12.69 -5.63 4.53
CA THR A 155 11.53 -4.87 4.03
C THR A 155 10.29 -5.74 3.88
N CYS A 156 9.19 -5.32 4.53
CA CYS A 156 7.85 -5.89 4.33
C CYS A 156 7.07 -5.05 3.32
N ILE A 157 6.66 -5.66 2.21
CA ILE A 157 5.85 -5.01 1.17
C ILE A 157 4.38 -5.38 1.35
N VAL A 158 3.54 -4.36 1.50
CA VAL A 158 2.12 -4.46 1.84
C VAL A 158 1.28 -3.93 0.69
N ILE A 159 0.52 -4.81 0.04
CA ILE A 159 -0.38 -4.41 -1.04
C ILE A 159 -1.79 -4.88 -0.68
N PRO A 160 -2.63 -4.03 -0.06
CA PRO A 160 -4.06 -4.28 0.04
C PRO A 160 -4.66 -4.47 -1.35
N CYS A 161 -5.69 -5.30 -1.52
CA CYS A 161 -6.21 -5.62 -2.85
C CYS A 161 -6.75 -4.41 -3.66
N ASP A 162 -7.47 -3.51 -2.99
CA ASP A 162 -7.85 -2.21 -3.52
C ASP A 162 -7.15 -1.15 -2.67
N SER A 163 -7.51 -1.08 -1.39
CA SER A 163 -6.92 -0.17 -0.40
C SER A 163 -6.96 -0.76 1.01
N THR A 164 -6.33 -0.10 1.98
CA THR A 164 -6.40 -0.52 3.40
C THR A 164 -7.82 -0.52 3.96
N GLU A 165 -8.77 0.17 3.32
CA GLU A 165 -10.18 0.16 3.73
C GLU A 165 -10.87 -1.19 3.54
N ALA A 166 -10.39 -2.04 2.64
CA ALA A 166 -10.89 -3.42 2.53
C ALA A 166 -10.72 -4.16 3.87
N TRP A 167 -9.62 -3.92 4.59
CA TRP A 167 -9.37 -4.53 5.89
C TRP A 167 -10.27 -3.96 6.98
N ILE A 168 -10.59 -2.66 6.90
CA ILE A 168 -11.58 -2.02 7.78
C ILE A 168 -12.93 -2.71 7.57
N VAL A 169 -13.39 -2.84 6.33
CA VAL A 169 -14.68 -3.48 6.04
C VAL A 169 -14.68 -4.95 6.47
N ALA A 170 -13.60 -5.69 6.24
CA ALA A 170 -13.47 -7.07 6.72
C ALA A 170 -13.63 -7.18 8.25
N ALA A 171 -13.04 -6.25 9.00
CA ALA A 171 -13.11 -6.24 10.46
C ALA A 171 -14.51 -5.90 11.00
N TYR A 172 -15.24 -5.02 10.33
CA TYR A 172 -16.54 -4.52 10.79
C TYR A 172 -17.72 -5.33 10.26
N ASP A 173 -17.72 -5.61 8.96
CA ASP A 173 -18.85 -6.22 8.26
C ASP A 173 -18.66 -7.73 8.05
N GLN A 174 -17.43 -8.24 8.22
CA GLN A 174 -17.07 -9.65 8.01
C GLN A 174 -17.59 -10.20 6.66
N THR A 175 -17.50 -9.36 5.62
CA THR A 175 -18.05 -9.63 4.29
C THR A 175 -17.12 -10.54 3.50
N ASP A 176 -17.63 -11.69 3.07
CA ASP A 176 -16.93 -12.60 2.17
C ASP A 176 -16.63 -11.92 0.82
N GLY A 177 -15.41 -12.09 0.32
CA GLY A 177 -15.00 -11.54 -0.98
C GLY A 177 -14.83 -10.02 -1.00
N ILE A 178 -14.67 -9.36 0.15
CA ILE A 178 -14.46 -7.91 0.25
C ILE A 178 -13.30 -7.40 -0.62
N GLU A 179 -12.25 -8.20 -0.82
CA GLU A 179 -11.13 -7.83 -1.70
C GLU A 179 -11.52 -7.71 -3.18
N THR A 180 -12.69 -8.21 -3.60
CA THR A 180 -13.19 -8.01 -4.97
C THR A 180 -13.94 -6.70 -5.15
N ILE A 181 -14.22 -5.97 -4.07
CA ILE A 181 -14.95 -4.71 -4.09
C ILE A 181 -13.96 -3.57 -4.35
N GLU A 182 -14.20 -2.84 -5.43
CA GLU A 182 -13.42 -1.63 -5.75
C GLU A 182 -13.89 -0.46 -4.89
N GLU A 183 -12.96 0.42 -4.53
CA GLU A 183 -13.22 1.66 -3.78
C GLU A 183 -14.07 1.46 -2.50
N PRO A 184 -13.63 0.60 -1.54
CA PRO A 184 -14.42 0.28 -0.35
C PRO A 184 -14.81 1.50 0.49
N TRP A 185 -13.97 2.55 0.48
CA TRP A 185 -14.31 3.81 1.12
C TRP A 185 -15.57 4.44 0.54
N GLU A 186 -15.67 4.57 -0.78
CA GLU A 186 -16.78 5.26 -1.44
C GLU A 186 -18.06 4.41 -1.45
N HIS A 187 -17.90 3.11 -1.69
CA HIS A 187 -19.04 2.21 -1.88
C HIS A 187 -19.62 1.65 -0.57
N ILE A 188 -18.82 1.58 0.50
CA ILE A 188 -19.26 0.97 1.77
C ILE A 188 -19.18 1.97 2.92
N ILE A 189 -17.97 2.45 3.24
CA ILE A 189 -17.74 3.21 4.47
C ILE A 189 -18.40 4.60 4.43
N ALA A 190 -18.21 5.33 3.34
CA ALA A 190 -18.70 6.70 3.15
C ALA A 190 -20.06 6.77 2.43
N HIS A 191 -20.77 5.63 2.32
CA HIS A 191 -22.10 5.58 1.73
C HIS A 191 -23.14 6.35 2.59
N GLY A 192 -22.96 6.35 3.91
CA GLY A 192 -23.85 6.98 4.88
C GLY A 192 -23.20 8.06 5.74
N LYS A 193 -24.01 8.72 6.59
CA LYS A 193 -23.51 9.66 7.62
C LYS A 193 -22.76 8.96 8.76
N TYR A 194 -22.95 7.65 8.87
CA TYR A 194 -22.36 6.79 9.87
C TYR A 194 -21.95 5.48 9.20
N TYR A 195 -20.80 4.95 9.62
CA TYR A 195 -20.39 3.58 9.36
C TYR A 195 -20.29 2.92 10.74
N HIS A 196 -21.21 1.99 11.01
CA HIS A 196 -21.49 1.50 12.36
C HIS A 196 -21.72 2.68 13.34
N ASN A 197 -20.97 2.72 14.45
CA ASN A 197 -21.08 3.75 15.48
C ASN A 197 -20.16 4.97 15.21
N ILE A 198 -19.50 5.03 14.06
CA ILE A 198 -18.53 6.07 13.72
C ILE A 198 -19.15 7.03 12.73
N ARG A 199 -19.13 8.33 13.06
CA ARG A 199 -19.66 9.38 12.19
C ARG A 199 -18.69 9.64 11.03
N ILE A 200 -19.19 9.59 9.80
CA ILE A 200 -18.41 9.82 8.57
C ILE A 200 -18.75 11.22 8.01
N PRO A 201 -17.86 12.22 8.16
CA PRO A 201 -18.12 13.59 7.73
C PRO A 201 -17.85 13.76 6.22
N GLY A 202 -18.74 13.19 5.40
CA GLY A 202 -18.70 13.26 3.94
C GLY A 202 -17.69 12.30 3.31
N GLN A 203 -17.41 12.50 2.02
CA GLN A 203 -16.62 11.57 1.21
C GLN A 203 -15.10 11.65 1.40
N LYS A 204 -14.58 12.63 2.16
CA LYS A 204 -13.12 12.77 2.34
C LYS A 204 -12.62 11.93 3.50
N LYS A 205 -11.62 11.09 3.24
CA LYS A 205 -10.84 10.35 4.25
C LYS A 205 -10.18 11.32 5.24
N ARG A 206 -10.18 10.97 6.53
CA ARG A 206 -9.57 11.78 7.61
C ARG A 206 -8.90 10.88 8.63
N THR A 207 -7.66 11.20 9.01
CA THR A 207 -6.87 10.44 10.00
C THR A 207 -7.63 10.16 11.30
N ARG A 208 -8.33 11.17 11.85
CA ARG A 208 -9.15 11.03 13.07
C ARG A 208 -10.27 9.97 12.97
N ILE A 209 -10.77 9.71 11.76
CA ILE A 209 -11.75 8.63 11.54
C ILE A 209 -11.04 7.27 11.54
N PHE A 210 -9.88 7.18 10.89
CA PHE A 210 -9.07 5.95 10.85
C PHE A 210 -8.55 5.55 12.23
N GLU A 211 -8.20 6.52 13.09
CA GLU A 211 -7.86 6.29 14.50
C GLU A 211 -8.99 5.57 15.26
N GLN A 212 -10.26 5.80 14.89
CA GLN A 212 -11.41 5.13 15.51
C GLN A 212 -11.64 3.72 14.96
N PHE A 213 -11.16 3.40 13.76
CA PHE A 213 -11.26 2.05 13.18
C PHE A 213 -10.21 1.09 13.75
N VAL A 214 -9.02 1.60 14.09
CA VAL A 214 -7.88 0.78 14.56
C VAL A 214 -8.26 -0.25 15.63
N PRO A 215 -8.96 0.10 16.73
CA PRO A 215 -9.26 -0.87 17.78
C PRO A 215 -10.03 -2.10 17.27
N THR A 216 -11.07 -1.89 16.46
CA THR A 216 -11.88 -2.99 15.91
C THR A 216 -11.10 -3.78 14.85
N VAL A 217 -10.29 -3.11 14.03
CA VAL A 217 -9.42 -3.81 13.07
C VAL A 217 -8.42 -4.72 13.78
N CYS A 218 -7.79 -4.25 14.85
CA CYS A 218 -6.87 -5.05 15.64
C CYS A 218 -7.56 -6.21 16.38
N GLU A 219 -8.71 -5.93 17.01
CA GLU A 219 -9.49 -6.94 17.74
C GLU A 219 -9.94 -8.08 16.82
N ASN A 220 -10.36 -7.76 15.60
CA ASN A 220 -10.84 -8.72 14.62
C ASN A 220 -9.77 -9.14 13.60
N TRP A 221 -8.48 -8.90 13.87
CA TRP A 221 -7.43 -9.11 12.88
C TRP A 221 -7.37 -10.55 12.33
N SER A 222 -7.62 -11.56 13.17
CA SER A 222 -7.70 -12.96 12.74
C SER A 222 -8.82 -13.20 11.72
N LYS A 223 -9.95 -12.49 11.84
CA LYS A 223 -11.03 -12.55 10.86
C LYS A 223 -10.68 -11.77 9.60
N VAL A 224 -9.93 -10.67 9.72
CA VAL A 224 -9.41 -9.92 8.58
C VAL A 224 -8.48 -10.79 7.75
N THR A 225 -7.55 -11.54 8.35
CA THR A 225 -6.65 -12.44 7.62
C THR A 225 -7.36 -13.66 7.02
N GLU A 226 -8.46 -14.11 7.60
CA GLU A 226 -9.33 -15.14 7.00
C GLU A 226 -10.05 -14.63 5.73
N LEU A 227 -10.50 -13.38 5.74
CA LEU A 227 -11.31 -12.79 4.65
C LEU A 227 -10.49 -12.09 3.56
N CYS A 228 -9.29 -11.62 3.91
CA CYS A 228 -8.43 -10.83 3.03
C CYS A 228 -7.08 -11.51 2.86
N GLN A 229 -6.81 -12.03 1.66
CA GLN A 229 -5.52 -12.62 1.32
C GLN A 229 -4.38 -11.60 1.45
N SER A 230 -4.62 -10.33 1.11
CA SER A 230 -3.61 -9.27 1.26
C SER A 230 -3.21 -9.02 2.72
N ALA A 231 -4.15 -9.18 3.66
CA ALA A 231 -3.88 -9.04 5.09
C ALA A 231 -3.12 -10.25 5.63
N HIS A 232 -3.49 -11.46 5.23
CA HIS A 232 -2.77 -12.68 5.58
C HIS A 232 -1.32 -12.64 5.07
N ASP A 233 -1.12 -12.30 3.80
CA ASP A 233 0.20 -12.14 3.20
C ASP A 233 1.05 -11.10 3.95
N PHE A 234 0.43 -10.01 4.40
CA PHE A 234 1.10 -8.98 5.18
C PHE A 234 1.55 -9.53 6.54
N GLU A 235 0.68 -10.22 7.24
CA GLU A 235 0.99 -10.85 8.53
C GLU A 235 2.18 -11.82 8.41
N GLU A 236 2.13 -12.75 7.47
CA GLU A 236 3.22 -13.71 7.22
C GLU A 236 4.54 -13.01 6.88
N SER A 237 4.50 -11.99 6.01
CA SER A 237 5.69 -11.23 5.61
C SER A 237 6.29 -10.44 6.76
N LEU A 238 5.44 -9.89 7.63
CA LEU A 238 5.87 -9.15 8.81
C LEU A 238 6.47 -10.08 9.85
N LEU A 239 5.83 -11.23 10.11
CA LEU A 239 6.30 -12.24 11.06
C LEU A 239 7.67 -12.82 10.68
N ALA A 240 8.00 -12.89 9.39
CA ALA A 240 9.32 -13.28 8.92
C ALA A 240 10.45 -12.30 9.30
N LEU A 241 10.12 -11.07 9.70
CA LEU A 241 11.08 -10.01 10.04
C LEU A 241 11.25 -9.77 11.56
N VAL A 242 10.36 -10.32 12.40
CA VAL A 242 10.34 -10.02 13.86
C VAL A 242 11.05 -11.03 14.74
#